data_AF-A0A2M8CHL1-F1
#
_entry.id   AF-A0A2M8CHL1-F1
#
_cell.length_a   1.000
_cell.length_b   1.000
_cell.length_c   1.000
_cell.angle_alpha   90.00
_cell.angle_beta   90.00
_cell.angle_gamma   90.00
#
_symmetry.space_group_name_H-M   'P 1'
#
loop_
_entity.id
_entity.type
_entity.pdbx_description
1 polymer ?
#
loop_
_entity_poly.entity_id
_entity_poly.type
_entity_poly.pdbx_seq_one_letter_code
_entity_poly.pdbx_strand_id
1 'polypeptide(L)'
;MILYIHSSTDKLNIGFSAYRLLKLLMEAVGEEGTLVFPCWHYRDRAEDYLKQPEAVFNVKRSPTTMGLLPELARRHKNAVRSLHPTTSIVALGSKAHELVDEHHLDMYPNGTKSPLYKMMK
;
A
#
# COMPACT_ATOMS: atom_id res chain seq x y z
N MET A 1 -8.72 -12.37 7.48
CA MET A 1 -7.24 -12.50 7.52
C MET A 1 -6.61 -11.27 6.90
N ILE A 2 -5.54 -10.71 7.47
CA ILE A 2 -4.81 -9.57 6.89
C ILE A 2 -3.44 -10.07 6.42
N LEU A 3 -3.05 -9.75 5.18
CA LEU A 3 -1.76 -10.13 4.62
C LEU A 3 -1.01 -8.90 4.11
N TYR A 4 0.10 -8.57 4.77
CA TYR A 4 1.00 -7.49 4.40
C TYR A 4 2.10 -8.01 3.45
N ILE A 5 2.11 -7.54 2.20
CA ILE A 5 2.90 -8.16 1.12
C ILE A 5 4.00 -7.22 0.64
N HIS A 6 5.24 -7.71 0.74
CA HIS A 6 6.39 -7.24 -0.04
C HIS A 6 6.74 -8.29 -1.10
N SER A 7 7.03 -7.85 -2.33
CA SER A 7 7.30 -8.80 -3.43
C SER A 7 8.24 -8.21 -4.49
N SER A 8 8.97 -9.10 -5.17
CA SER A 8 9.75 -8.82 -6.37
C SER A 8 9.20 -9.71 -7.48
N THR A 9 8.28 -9.19 -8.30
CA THR A 9 7.54 -10.01 -9.29
C THR A 9 8.45 -10.69 -10.32
N ASP A 10 9.58 -10.07 -10.64
CA ASP A 10 10.64 -10.60 -11.51
C ASP A 10 11.37 -11.81 -10.90
N LYS A 11 11.45 -11.90 -9.56
CA LYS A 11 12.10 -13.01 -8.84
C LYS A 11 11.19 -14.20 -8.57
N LEU A 12 9.88 -14.04 -8.76
CA LEU A 12 8.92 -15.14 -8.57
C LEU A 12 8.95 -16.17 -9.71
N ASN A 13 9.56 -15.84 -10.86
CA ASN A 13 9.67 -16.71 -12.03
C ASN A 13 8.32 -17.36 -12.44
N ILE A 14 7.25 -16.55 -12.41
CA ILE A 14 5.89 -17.01 -12.68
C ILE A 14 5.61 -17.09 -14.19
N GLY A 15 4.93 -18.15 -14.61
CA GLY A 15 4.47 -18.33 -16.00
C GLY A 15 3.21 -17.52 -16.34
N PHE A 16 2.82 -16.55 -15.52
CA PHE A 16 1.62 -15.73 -15.71
C PHE A 16 1.84 -14.27 -15.30
N SER A 17 0.90 -13.39 -15.64
CA SER A 17 1.02 -11.95 -15.40
C SER A 17 0.91 -11.57 -13.91
N ALA A 18 1.56 -10.47 -13.52
CA ALA A 18 1.40 -9.90 -12.18
C ALA A 18 -0.06 -9.50 -11.87
N TYR A 19 -0.87 -9.19 -12.89
CA TYR A 19 -2.30 -8.99 -12.73
C TYR A 19 -3.02 -10.26 -12.28
N ARG A 20 -2.68 -11.41 -12.88
CA ARG A 20 -3.18 -12.72 -12.42
C ARG A 20 -2.68 -13.05 -11.02
N LEU A 21 -1.43 -12.70 -10.68
CA LEU A 21 -0.91 -12.85 -9.32
C LEU A 21 -1.76 -12.09 -8.30
N LEU A 22 -2.07 -10.81 -8.54
CA LEU A 22 -2.92 -10.03 -7.65
C LEU A 22 -4.30 -10.68 -7.48
N LYS A 23 -4.90 -11.13 -8.58
CA LYS A 23 -6.20 -11.84 -8.54
C LYS A 23 -6.14 -13.12 -7.69
N LEU A 24 -5.11 -13.94 -7.88
CA LEU A 24 -4.91 -15.15 -7.10
C LEU A 24 -4.71 -14.86 -5.61
N LEU A 25 -3.98 -13.79 -5.26
CA LEU A 25 -3.84 -13.36 -3.87
C LEU A 25 -5.18 -12.92 -3.27
N MET A 26 -6.00 -12.20 -4.03
CA MET A 26 -7.35 -11.79 -3.59
C MET A 26 -8.25 -13.01 -3.37
N GLU A 27 -8.23 -13.98 -4.29
CA GLU A 27 -8.95 -15.25 -4.15
C GLU A 27 -8.49 -16.05 -2.94
N ALA A 28 -7.17 -16.10 -2.70
CA ALA A 28 -6.58 -16.86 -1.59
C ALA A 28 -6.96 -16.32 -0.21
N VAL A 29 -7.10 -14.99 -0.07
CA VAL A 29 -7.53 -14.39 1.21
C VAL A 29 -9.04 -14.40 1.40
N GLY A 30 -9.81 -14.58 0.32
CA GLY A 30 -11.28 -14.60 0.32
C GLY A 30 -11.92 -13.23 0.57
N GLU A 31 -13.25 -13.19 0.60
CA GLU A 31 -14.04 -11.96 0.77
C GLU A 31 -13.81 -11.30 2.14
N GLU A 32 -13.60 -12.11 3.18
CA GLU A 32 -13.25 -11.67 4.55
C GLU A 32 -11.74 -11.35 4.73
N GLY A 33 -10.97 -11.51 3.66
CA GLY A 33 -9.56 -11.22 3.59
C GLY A 33 -9.26 -9.74 3.35
N THR A 34 -8.03 -9.32 3.67
CA THR A 34 -7.53 -8.01 3.29
C THR A 34 -6.06 -8.10 2.90
N LEU A 35 -5.74 -7.73 1.67
CA LEU A 35 -4.38 -7.55 1.19
C LEU A 35 -3.91 -6.14 1.49
N VAL A 36 -2.67 -6.01 1.95
CA VAL A 36 -2.06 -4.72 2.30
C VAL A 36 -0.68 -4.64 1.69
N PHE A 37 -0.34 -3.49 1.10
CA PHE A 37 0.94 -3.27 0.43
C PHE A 37 1.56 -1.93 0.83
N PRO A 38 2.89 -1.87 1.01
CA PRO A 38 3.60 -0.59 1.05
C PRO A 38 3.39 0.16 -0.26
N CYS A 39 3.14 1.46 -0.18
CA CYS A 39 2.82 2.27 -1.35
C CYS A 39 3.55 3.63 -1.30
N TRP A 40 4.84 3.67 -0.98
CA TRP A 40 5.57 4.95 -0.95
C TRP A 40 5.86 5.45 -2.38
N HIS A 41 6.03 6.76 -2.56
CA HIS A 41 6.07 7.40 -3.88
C HIS A 41 7.40 8.09 -4.22
N TYR A 42 8.42 7.85 -3.41
CA TYR A 42 9.80 8.34 -3.59
C TYR A 42 10.77 7.17 -3.34
N ARG A 43 12.03 7.30 -3.76
CA ARG A 43 13.05 6.25 -3.62
C ARG A 43 14.06 6.53 -2.51
N ASP A 44 14.40 7.79 -2.31
CA ASP A 44 15.44 8.21 -1.38
C ASP A 44 14.90 8.34 0.06
N ARG A 45 15.59 9.08 0.92
CA ARG A 45 15.14 9.31 2.29
C ARG A 45 13.90 10.20 2.28
N ALA A 46 12.99 9.93 3.21
CA ALA A 46 11.78 10.74 3.40
C ALA A 46 12.10 12.23 3.61
N GLU A 47 13.15 12.51 4.40
CA GLU A 47 13.62 13.87 4.67
C GLU A 47 14.11 14.60 3.43
N ASP A 48 14.73 13.89 2.48
CA ASP A 48 15.26 14.48 1.25
C ASP A 48 14.13 14.78 0.27
N TYR A 49 13.17 13.85 0.16
CA TYR A 49 11.95 14.09 -0.60
C TYR A 49 11.18 15.30 -0.06
N LEU A 50 10.94 15.37 1.26
CA LEU A 50 10.16 16.46 1.87
C LEU A 50 10.81 17.84 1.76
N LYS A 51 12.13 17.92 1.52
CA LYS A 51 12.84 19.19 1.29
C LYS A 51 12.67 19.70 -0.15
N GLN A 52 12.18 18.88 -1.07
CA GLN A 52 11.98 19.27 -2.47
C GLN A 52 10.79 20.24 -2.58
N PRO A 53 10.93 21.40 -3.26
CA PRO A 53 9.83 22.35 -3.44
C PRO A 53 8.58 21.73 -4.09
N GLU A 54 8.76 20.71 -4.92
CA GLU A 54 7.73 19.98 -5.66
C GLU A 54 7.16 18.76 -4.92
N ALA A 55 7.55 18.54 -3.66
CA ALA A 55 7.14 17.39 -2.86
C ALA A 55 5.63 17.38 -2.59
N VAL A 56 4.87 16.78 -3.49
CA VAL A 56 3.41 16.68 -3.41
C VAL A 56 2.98 15.22 -3.47
N PHE A 57 2.47 14.74 -2.33
CA PHE A 57 1.78 13.47 -2.28
C PHE A 57 0.30 13.63 -2.65
N ASN A 58 -0.10 13.00 -3.74
CA ASN A 58 -1.50 12.87 -4.12
C ASN A 58 -1.95 11.41 -3.92
N VAL A 59 -2.81 11.17 -2.92
CA VAL A 59 -3.28 9.83 -2.55
C VAL A 59 -3.86 9.05 -3.74
N LYS A 60 -4.51 9.72 -4.69
CA LYS A 60 -5.12 9.09 -5.87
C LYS A 60 -4.14 8.92 -7.04
N ARG A 61 -3.18 9.83 -7.20
CA ARG A 61 -2.38 9.95 -8.44
C ARG A 61 -0.91 9.57 -8.29
N SER A 62 -0.28 9.81 -7.14
CA SER A 62 1.16 9.56 -6.97
C SER A 62 1.46 8.08 -7.20
N PRO A 63 2.39 7.72 -8.09
CA PRO A 63 2.77 6.32 -8.32
C PRO A 63 3.44 5.73 -7.07
N THR A 64 3.62 4.41 -7.04
CA THR A 64 4.47 3.78 -6.02
C THR A 64 5.84 3.42 -6.57
N THR A 65 6.86 3.51 -5.73
CA THR A 65 8.21 3.01 -5.99
C THR A 65 8.42 1.59 -5.45
N MET A 66 7.40 1.01 -4.80
CA MET A 66 7.45 -0.30 -4.12
C MET A 66 7.28 -1.52 -5.04
N GLY A 67 7.44 -1.33 -6.35
CA GLY A 67 7.37 -2.39 -7.34
C GLY A 67 5.99 -2.57 -7.99
N LEU A 68 5.91 -3.55 -8.87
CA LEU A 68 4.76 -3.73 -9.78
C LEU A 68 3.48 -4.16 -9.05
N LEU A 69 3.57 -5.03 -8.06
CA LEU A 69 2.37 -5.56 -7.40
C LEU A 69 1.63 -4.50 -6.58
N PRO A 70 2.29 -3.65 -5.75
CA PRO A 70 1.62 -2.52 -5.10
C PRO A 70 1.07 -1.49 -6.11
N GLU A 71 1.74 -1.30 -7.25
CA GLU A 71 1.28 -0.39 -8.32
C GLU A 71 -0.02 -0.89 -8.98
N LEU A 72 -0.14 -2.21 -9.18
CA LEU A 72 -1.39 -2.83 -9.63
C LEU A 72 -2.47 -2.74 -8.54
N ALA A 73 -2.11 -3.01 -7.28
CA ALA A 73 -3.04 -2.94 -6.15
C ALA A 73 -3.64 -1.54 -5.99
N ARG A 74 -2.83 -0.47 -6.00
CA ARG A 74 -3.34 0.91 -5.86
C ARG A 74 -4.25 1.37 -6.99
N ARG A 75 -4.18 0.72 -8.16
CA ARG A 75 -5.01 1.03 -9.34
C ARG A 75 -6.26 0.16 -9.39
N HIS A 76 -6.40 -0.81 -8.51
CA HIS A 76 -7.58 -1.64 -8.43
C HIS A 76 -8.78 -0.79 -7.97
N LYS A 77 -9.95 -1.00 -8.59
CA LYS A 77 -11.16 -0.17 -8.38
C LYS A 77 -11.65 -0.12 -6.92
N ASN A 78 -11.38 -1.16 -6.15
CA ASN A 78 -11.78 -1.30 -4.74
C ASN A 78 -10.63 -0.98 -3.76
N ALA A 79 -9.50 -0.48 -4.26
CA ALA A 79 -8.36 -0.17 -3.41
C ALA A 79 -8.59 1.14 -2.65
N VAL A 80 -8.14 1.17 -1.40
CA VAL A 80 -8.05 2.40 -0.62
C VAL A 80 -6.62 2.61 -0.15
N ARG A 81 -6.14 3.84 -0.25
CA ARG A 81 -4.77 4.21 0.11
C ARG A 81 -4.80 5.22 1.24
N SER A 82 -3.98 4.98 2.25
CA SER A 82 -3.88 5.85 3.42
C SER A 82 -3.30 7.21 3.04
N LEU A 83 -3.82 8.28 3.63
CA LEU A 83 -3.28 9.62 3.45
C LEU A 83 -2.10 9.85 4.41
N HIS A 84 -0.87 9.51 3.99
CA HIS A 84 0.35 9.91 4.71
C HIS A 84 1.42 10.32 3.71
N PRO A 85 2.08 11.49 3.88
CA PRO A 85 2.94 12.10 2.86
C PRO A 85 4.24 11.34 2.59
N THR A 86 4.56 10.31 3.38
CA THR A 86 5.79 9.51 3.19
C THR A 86 5.51 8.01 3.19
N THR A 87 4.88 7.51 4.24
CA THR A 87 4.64 6.07 4.48
C THR A 87 3.26 5.56 4.04
N SER A 88 2.68 6.06 2.95
CA SER A 88 1.35 5.60 2.55
C SER A 88 1.28 4.09 2.25
N ILE A 89 0.17 3.46 2.63
CA ILE A 89 -0.15 2.04 2.45
C ILE A 89 -1.41 1.94 1.60
N VAL A 90 -1.49 0.92 0.74
CA VAL A 90 -2.73 0.56 0.05
C VAL A 90 -3.30 -0.74 0.61
N ALA A 91 -4.61 -0.80 0.80
CA ALA A 91 -5.34 -1.98 1.23
C ALA A 91 -6.48 -2.34 0.27
N LEU A 92 -6.77 -3.64 0.19
CA LEU A 92 -7.80 -4.25 -0.64
C LEU A 92 -8.51 -5.35 0.15
N GLY A 93 -9.80 -5.18 0.44
CA GLY A 93 -10.61 -6.19 1.13
C GLY A 93 -11.46 -5.62 2.27
N SER A 94 -12.02 -6.51 3.09
CA SER A 94 -13.04 -6.21 4.10
C SER A 94 -12.61 -5.16 5.14
N LYS A 95 -11.35 -5.16 5.55
CA LYS A 95 -10.80 -4.24 6.57
C LYS A 95 -10.05 -3.04 5.97
N ALA A 96 -10.11 -2.83 4.67
CA ALA A 96 -9.25 -1.87 4.00
C ALA A 96 -9.41 -0.43 4.55
N HIS A 97 -10.67 0.03 4.71
CA HIS A 97 -10.99 1.35 5.28
C HIS A 97 -10.57 1.50 6.74
N GLU A 98 -10.89 0.50 7.58
CA GLU A 98 -10.51 0.44 8.99
C GLU A 98 -9.00 0.67 9.17
N LEU A 99 -8.19 0.06 8.31
CA LEU A 99 -6.74 0.16 8.35
C LEU A 99 -6.22 1.52 7.89
N VAL A 100 -6.76 2.11 6.83
CA VAL A 100 -6.08 3.21 6.11
C VAL A 100 -6.61 4.62 6.36
N ASP A 101 -7.87 4.77 6.78
CA ASP A 101 -8.56 6.06 6.74
C ASP A 101 -8.00 7.09 7.73
N GLU A 102 -7.42 6.64 8.85
CA GLU A 102 -6.95 7.53 9.92
C GLU A 102 -5.46 7.85 9.89
N HIS A 103 -4.72 7.40 8.88
CA HIS A 103 -3.26 7.55 8.87
C HIS A 103 -2.80 9.02 8.89
N HIS A 104 -3.60 9.93 8.35
CA HIS A 104 -3.35 11.37 8.36
C HIS A 104 -3.56 12.03 9.74
N LEU A 105 -4.19 11.32 10.68
CA LEU A 105 -4.50 11.82 12.02
C LEU A 105 -3.37 11.54 13.02
N ASP A 106 -2.28 10.91 12.59
CA ASP A 106 -1.05 10.73 13.35
C ASP A 106 0.04 11.66 12.83
N MET A 107 0.81 12.21 13.77
CA MET A 107 2.02 12.98 13.46
C MET A 107 3.16 12.08 12.95
N TYR A 108 3.19 10.83 13.41
CA TYR A 108 4.27 9.88 13.11
C TYR A 108 3.82 8.84 12.09
N PRO A 109 4.73 8.42 11.19
CA PRO A 109 4.40 7.47 10.11
C PRO A 109 3.91 6.10 10.61
N ASN A 110 4.28 5.72 11.83
CA ASN A 110 3.99 4.43 12.44
C ASN A 110 3.27 4.60 13.79
N GLY A 111 2.49 5.69 13.94
CA GLY A 111 1.70 5.96 15.14
C GLY A 111 0.52 5.00 15.32
N THR A 112 -0.30 5.23 16.36
CA THR A 112 -1.38 4.31 16.76
C THR A 112 -2.58 4.25 15.80
N LYS A 113 -2.70 5.23 14.91
CA LYS A 113 -3.66 5.31 13.81
C LYS A 113 -3.06 4.90 12.46
N SER A 114 -1.75 4.62 12.40
CA SER A 114 -1.11 4.10 11.20
C SER A 114 -1.62 2.69 10.84
N PRO A 115 -1.71 2.36 9.53
CA PRO A 115 -2.07 1.01 9.10
C PRO A 115 -1.13 -0.05 9.67
N LEU A 116 0.17 0.26 9.77
CA LEU A 116 1.18 -0.65 10.31
C LEU A 116 0.90 -1.01 11.76
N TYR A 117 0.53 -0.04 12.59
CA TYR A 117 0.14 -0.32 13.97
C TYR A 117 -1.19 -1.08 14.06
N LYS A 118 -2.20 -0.68 13.27
CA LYS A 118 -3.52 -1.31 13.27
C LYS A 118 -3.50 -2.78 12.85
N MET A 119 -2.61 -3.18 11.94
CA MET A 119 -2.46 -4.58 11.53
C MET A 119 -1.86 -5.50 12.61
N MET A 120 -1.18 -4.94 13.60
CA MET A 120 -0.56 -5.69 14.70
C MET A 120 -1.50 -5.88 15.90
N LYS A 121 -2.70 -5.29 15.86
CA LYS A 121 -3.76 -5.48 16.85
C LYS A 121 -4.67 -6.63 16.45
#